data_AF-A0A2D7MTR6-F1
#
_entry.id   AF-A0A2D7MTR6-F1
#
_cell.length_a   1.000
_cell.length_b   1.000
_cell.length_c   1.000
_cell.angle_alpha   90.00
_cell.angle_beta   90.00
_cell.angle_gamma   90.00
#
_symmetry.space_group_name_H-M   'P 1'
#
loop_
_entity.id
_entity.type
_entity.pdbx_description
1 polymer ?
#
loop_
_entity_poly.entity_id
_entity_poly.type
_entity_poly.pdbx_seq_one_letter_code
_entity_poly.pdbx_strand_id
1 'polypeptide(L)' 'MNSNQSKSTKKNNKEKLLWAFVIGICSISLSCEEPAEPQFRLAHQWPSLSEEFQLGNPTGIGVNSEDQIVVFHRASRE' A
#
# COMPACT_ATOMS: atom_id res chain seq x y z
N MET A 1 36.90 -8.66 54.44
CA MET A 1 36.36 -9.54 53.36
C MET A 1 35.10 -8.89 52.78
N ASN A 2 35.17 -8.30 51.59
CA ASN A 2 34.01 -7.85 50.80
C ASN A 2 34.35 -7.98 49.31
N SER A 3 34.14 -9.18 48.75
CA SER A 3 34.38 -9.50 47.33
C SER A 3 33.07 -9.49 46.51
N ASN A 4 31.94 -9.17 47.15
CA ASN A 4 30.62 -9.40 46.55
C ASN A 4 29.99 -8.13 45.92
N GLN A 5 30.45 -6.93 46.25
CA GLN A 5 29.89 -5.70 45.63
C GLN A 5 30.33 -5.47 44.17
N SER A 6 31.55 -5.85 43.80
CA SER A 6 32.09 -5.59 42.44
C SER A 6 31.44 -6.45 41.34
N LYS A 7 30.91 -7.63 41.69
CA LYS A 7 30.26 -8.52 40.72
C LYS A 7 28.82 -8.11 40.38
N SER A 8 28.12 -7.45 41.32
CA SER A 8 26.73 -7.01 41.16
C SER A 8 26.60 -5.86 40.15
N THR A 9 27.49 -4.87 40.23
CA THR A 9 27.55 -3.71 39.33
C THR A 9 28.11 -4.01 37.94
N LYS A 10 28.66 -5.21 37.71
CA LYS A 10 29.06 -5.66 36.36
C LYS A 10 27.93 -6.42 35.66
N LYS A 11 27.05 -7.08 36.43
CA LYS A 11 25.94 -7.89 35.90
C LYS A 11 24.76 -7.03 35.42
N ASN A 12 24.44 -5.95 36.14
CA ASN A 12 23.40 -5.01 35.75
C ASN A 12 23.75 -4.19 34.48
N ASN A 13 25.02 -3.87 34.26
CA ASN A 13 25.46 -3.05 33.12
C ASN A 13 25.42 -3.83 31.79
N LYS A 14 25.76 -5.13 31.83
CA LYS A 14 25.64 -6.02 30.66
C LYS A 14 24.18 -6.30 30.30
N GLU A 15 23.29 -6.39 31.28
CA GLU A 15 21.84 -6.56 31.04
C GLU A 15 21.24 -5.27 30.45
N LYS A 16 21.61 -4.10 30.98
CA LYS A 16 21.24 -2.81 30.40
C LYS A 16 21.72 -2.64 28.96
N LEU A 17 22.96 -3.06 28.67
CA LEU A 17 23.52 -3.02 27.32
C LEU A 17 22.78 -3.99 26.38
N LEU A 18 22.44 -5.19 26.86
CA LEU A 18 21.67 -6.18 26.11
C LEU A 18 20.27 -5.67 25.76
N TRP A 19 19.58 -5.05 26.72
CA TRP A 19 18.26 -4.42 26.50
C TRP A 19 18.34 -3.24 25.52
N ALA A 20 19.41 -2.44 25.56
CA ALA A 20 19.62 -1.36 24.60
C ALA A 20 19.79 -1.88 23.17
N PHE A 21 20.47 -3.02 22.97
CA PHE A 21 20.59 -3.66 21.65
C PHE A 21 19.26 -4.21 21.14
N VAL A 22 18.44 -4.84 21.98
CA VAL A 22 17.12 -5.38 21.58
C VAL A 22 16.16 -4.26 21.17
N ILE A 23 16.14 -3.15 21.92
CA ILE A 23 15.30 -1.98 21.60
C ILE A 23 15.82 -1.28 20.34
N GLY A 24 17.14 -1.17 20.16
CA GLY A 24 17.75 -0.58 18.98
C GLY A 24 17.49 -1.36 17.68
N ILE A 25 17.48 -2.69 17.74
CA ILE A 25 17.25 -3.57 16.58
C ILE A 25 15.78 -3.60 16.16
N CYS A 26 14.84 -3.49 17.10
CA CYS A 26 13.41 -3.47 16.80
C CYS A 26 13.01 -2.22 15.97
N SER A 27 13.69 -1.10 16.18
CA SER A 27 13.40 0.17 15.48
C SER A 27 13.84 0.20 14.02
N ILE A 28 14.66 -0.75 13.56
CA ILE A 28 15.24 -0.74 12.20
C ILE A 28 14.35 -1.52 11.20
N SER A 29 13.45 -2.38 11.67
CA SER A 29 12.66 -3.27 10.79
C SER A 29 11.24 -2.77 10.50
N LEU A 30 10.91 -1.52 10.84
CA LEU A 30 9.67 -0.91 10.36
C LEU A 30 9.85 -0.48 8.90
N SER A 31 9.83 -1.47 8.00
CA SER A 31 9.78 -1.22 6.57
C SER A 31 8.43 -0.56 6.28
N CYS A 32 8.48 0.74 6.00
CA CYS A 32 7.33 1.49 5.54
C CYS A 32 7.11 1.06 4.10
N GLU A 33 6.11 0.21 3.85
CA GLU A 33 5.70 -0.09 2.48
C GLU A 33 5.12 1.20 1.90
N GLU A 34 5.87 1.83 0.98
CA GLU A 34 5.38 2.99 0.25
C GLU A 34 4.15 2.54 -0.55
N PRO A 35 2.98 3.19 -0.41
CA PRO A 35 1.82 2.82 -1.18
C PRO A 35 2.17 2.93 -2.66
N ALA A 36 2.06 1.80 -3.37
CA ALA A 36 2.35 1.75 -4.79
C ALA A 36 1.52 2.80 -5.54
N GLU A 37 2.20 3.69 -6.25
CA GLU A 37 1.55 4.66 -7.11
C GLU A 37 0.65 3.95 -8.14
N PRO A 38 -0.59 4.40 -8.34
CA PRO A 38 -1.49 3.78 -9.30
C PRO A 38 -0.93 3.91 -10.72
N GLN A 39 -0.84 2.78 -11.43
CA GLN A 39 -0.30 2.73 -12.80
C GLN A 39 -1.17 3.48 -13.82
N PHE A 40 -2.43 3.76 -13.47
CA PHE A 40 -3.39 4.46 -14.31
C PHE A 40 -4.09 5.56 -13.53
N ARG A 41 -4.30 6.70 -14.20
CA ARG A 41 -5.06 7.84 -13.66
C ARG A 41 -6.34 8.01 -14.46
N LEU A 42 -7.41 8.38 -13.78
CA LEU A 42 -8.67 8.69 -14.43
C LEU A 42 -8.48 9.95 -15.30
N ALA A 43 -8.88 9.87 -16.57
CA ALA A 43 -8.88 11.03 -17.45
C ALA A 43 -10.04 11.96 -17.07
N HIS A 44 -9.76 13.01 -16.28
CA HIS A 44 -10.78 13.97 -15.81
C HIS A 44 -11.52 14.73 -16.92
N GLN A 45 -10.97 14.76 -18.14
CA GLN A 45 -11.55 15.44 -19.30
C GLN A 45 -12.31 14.49 -20.23
N TRP A 46 -12.45 13.21 -19.85
CA TRP A 46 -13.22 12.28 -20.66
C TRP A 46 -14.72 12.58 -20.55
N PRO A 47 -15.45 12.65 -21.67
CA PRO A 47 -16.88 12.93 -21.63
C PRO A 47 -17.62 11.80 -20.90
N SER A 48 -18.45 12.19 -19.94
CA SER A 48 -19.43 11.28 -19.35
C SER A 48 -20.57 11.03 -20.35
N LEU A 49 -21.16 9.83 -20.27
CA LEU A 49 -22.44 9.59 -20.92
C LEU A 49 -23.50 10.49 -20.29
N SER A 50 -24.49 10.88 -21.09
CA SER A 50 -25.62 11.68 -20.61
C SER A 50 -26.42 10.92 -19.56
N GLU A 51 -27.06 11.62 -18.63
CA GLU A 51 -27.78 10.99 -17.53
C GLU A 51 -28.97 10.15 -18.02
N GLU A 52 -29.58 10.54 -19.14
CA GLU A 52 -30.64 9.79 -19.81
C GLU A 52 -30.15 8.56 -20.59
N PHE A 53 -28.85 8.34 -20.70
CA PHE A 53 -28.27 7.25 -21.47
C PHE A 53 -27.51 6.26 -20.58
N GLN A 54 -28.18 5.15 -20.25
CA GLN A 54 -27.58 4.06 -19.49
C GLN A 54 -27.19 2.90 -20.41
N LEU A 55 -25.89 2.57 -20.39
CA LEU A 55 -25.41 1.32 -20.96
C LEU A 55 -25.79 0.17 -20.03
N GLY A 56 -26.16 -0.97 -20.62
CA GLY A 56 -26.21 -2.23 -19.87
C GLY A 56 -24.80 -2.71 -19.52
N ASN A 57 -24.67 -3.95 -19.03
CA ASN A 57 -23.38 -4.46 -18.57
C ASN A 57 -22.32 -4.46 -19.71
N PRO A 58 -21.23 -3.68 -19.59
CA PRO A 58 -20.16 -3.68 -20.58
C PRO A 58 -19.43 -5.02 -20.56
N THR A 59 -19.23 -5.60 -21.73
CA THR A 59 -18.57 -6.89 -21.93
C THR A 59 -17.33 -6.82 -22.81
N GLY A 60 -17.09 -5.67 -23.46
CA GLY A 60 -15.90 -5.46 -24.27
C GLY A 60 -15.63 -3.97 -24.48
N ILE A 61 -14.35 -3.65 -24.69
CA ILE A 61 -13.87 -2.32 -25.03
C ILE A 61 -12.83 -2.44 -26.15
N GLY A 62 -12.83 -1.50 -27.07
CA GLY A 62 -11.86 -1.42 -28.15
C GLY A 62 -11.66 0.01 -28.62
N VAL A 63 -10.78 0.16 -29.60
CA VAL A 63 -10.51 1.43 -30.30
C VAL A 63 -10.68 1.19 -31.79
N ASN A 64 -11.39 2.06 -32.49
CA ASN A 64 -11.57 1.97 -33.94
C ASN A 64 -10.43 2.69 -34.70
N SER A 65 -10.47 2.72 -36.03
CA SER A 65 -9.44 3.39 -36.85
C SER A 65 -9.45 4.93 -36.75
N GLU A 66 -10.40 5.52 -36.04
CA GLU A 66 -10.52 6.95 -35.78
C GLU A 66 -10.14 7.31 -34.33
N ASP A 67 -9.46 6.41 -33.62
CA ASP A 67 -9.05 6.55 -32.22
C ASP A 67 -10.20 6.78 -31.23
N GLN A 68 -11.42 6.34 -31.57
CA GLN A 68 -12.59 6.42 -30.70
C GLN A 68 -12.73 5.15 -29.87
N ILE A 69 -13.09 5.32 -28.59
CA ILE A 69 -13.45 4.19 -27.72
C ILE A 69 -14.79 3.61 -28.15
N VAL A 70 -14.82 2.31 -28.37
CA VAL A 70 -16.03 1.54 -28.65
C VAL A 70 -16.31 0.60 -27.48
N VAL A 71 -17.51 0.67 -26.92
CA VAL A 71 -17.94 -0.18 -25.79
C VAL A 71 -19.01 -1.15 -26.27
N PHE A 72 -18.73 -2.45 -26.13
CA PHE A 72 -19.72 -3.51 -26.33
C PHE A 72 -20.40 -3.79 -24.99
N HIS A 73 -21.71 -3.66 -24.94
CA HIS A 73 -22.50 -3.97 -23.76
C HIS A 73 -23.64 -4.93 -24.09
N ARG A 74 -24.10 -5.67 -23.09
CA ARG A 74 -25.34 -6.44 -23.20
C ARG A 74 -26.53 -5.51 -23.00
N ALA A 75 -27.66 -5.81 -23.64
CA ALA A 75 -28.91 -5.12 -23.35
C ALA A 75 -29.25 -5.27 -21.85
N SER A 76 -29.82 -4.23 -21.25
CA SER A 76 -30.39 -4.34 -19.92
C SER A 76 -31.57 -5.32 -19.98
N ARG A 77 -31.65 -6.23 -19.01
CA ARG A 77 -32.86 -7.02 -18.81
C ARG A 77 -33.70 -6.19 -17.86
N GLU A 78 -34.53 -5.31 -18.42
CA GLU A 78 -35.67 -4.73 -17.70
C GLU A 78 -36.53 -5.85 -17.09
#